data_AF-Q6QQM6-F1
#
_entry.id   AF-Q6QQM6-F1
#
_cell.length_a   1.000
_cell.length_b   1.000
_cell.length_c   1.000
_cell.angle_alpha   90.00
_cell.angle_beta   90.00
_cell.angle_gamma   90.00
#
_symmetry.space_group_name_H-M   'P 1'
#
loop_
_entity.id
_entity.type
_entity.pdbx_description
1 polymer ?
#
loop_
_entity_poly.entity_id
_entity_poly.type
_entity_poly.pdbx_seq_one_letter_code
_entity_poly.pdbx_strand_id
1 'polypeptide(L)'
;HIDLIIGAKTGPAGQAFLNALSNNKDGFTSLLAVVAPNLPCKPDTLLFNKVTMKGAKQAVQMFGPAQAAVARAVVDSVSSGVIPKDKANDYVILVGVFIHW
;
A
#
# COMPACT_ATOMS: atom_id res chain seq x y z
N HIS A 1 2.22 2.02 12.97
CA HIS A 1 0.78 2.32 13.08
C HIS A 1 0.18 2.42 11.67
N ILE A 2 -0.98 1.79 11.42
CA ILE A 2 -1.61 1.69 10.10
C ILE A 2 -2.96 2.42 10.12
N ASP A 3 -3.21 3.22 9.08
CA ASP A 3 -4.54 3.72 8.73
C ASP A 3 -4.84 3.13 7.35
N LEU A 4 -5.98 2.48 7.18
CA LEU A 4 -6.25 1.66 6.00
C LEU A 4 -7.64 1.92 5.44
N ILE A 5 -7.71 1.97 4.12
CA ILE A 5 -8.96 2.00 3.35
C ILE A 5 -8.93 0.81 2.38
N ILE A 6 -10.04 0.09 2.27
CA ILE A 6 -10.28 -0.93 1.26
C ILE A 6 -11.62 -0.67 0.58
N GLY A 7 -11.70 -0.86 -0.73
CA GLY A 7 -12.95 -0.70 -1.46
C GLY A 7 -12.83 -1.03 -2.94
N ALA A 8 -13.94 -0.90 -3.66
CA ALA A 8 -13.99 -1.18 -5.09
C ALA A 8 -13.14 -0.20 -5.92
N LYS A 9 -12.48 -0.73 -6.97
CA LYS A 9 -11.75 0.05 -7.99
C LYS A 9 -12.61 1.10 -8.68
N THR A 10 -13.89 0.83 -8.86
CA THR A 10 -14.84 1.75 -9.50
C THR A 10 -15.44 2.76 -8.54
N GLY A 11 -15.13 2.68 -7.24
CA GLY A 11 -15.67 3.54 -6.20
C GLY A 11 -14.70 4.62 -5.71
N PRO A 12 -15.05 5.32 -4.60
CA PRO A 12 -14.22 6.36 -4.00
C PRO A 12 -12.79 5.90 -3.64
N ALA A 13 -12.63 4.64 -3.23
CA ALA A 13 -11.31 4.07 -2.94
C ALA A 13 -10.43 4.03 -4.21
N GLY A 14 -10.98 3.62 -5.35
CA GLY A 14 -10.26 3.63 -6.63
C GLY A 14 -9.90 5.03 -7.11
N GLN A 15 -10.80 6.00 -6.95
CA GLN A 15 -10.49 7.41 -7.25
C GLN A 15 -9.36 7.94 -6.37
N ALA A 16 -9.43 7.71 -5.05
CA ALA A 16 -8.38 8.10 -4.11
C ALA A 16 -7.05 7.41 -4.45
N PHE A 17 -7.07 6.15 -4.86
CA PHE A 17 -5.89 5.38 -5.25
C PHE A 17 -5.17 6.03 -6.43
N LEU A 18 -5.88 6.36 -7.51
CA LEU A 18 -5.29 6.99 -8.70
C LEU A 18 -4.76 8.40 -8.40
N ASN A 19 -5.52 9.19 -7.63
CA ASN A 19 -5.12 10.53 -7.24
C ASN A 19 -3.84 10.51 -6.38
N ALA A 20 -3.74 9.58 -5.43
CA ALA A 20 -2.59 9.48 -4.56
C ALA A 20 -1.35 8.91 -5.28
N LEU A 21 -1.54 7.91 -6.15
CA LEU A 21 -0.43 7.30 -6.92
C LEU A 21 0.23 8.31 -7.87
N SER A 22 -0.54 9.23 -8.44
CA SER A 22 -0.06 10.23 -9.40
C SER A 22 0.46 11.53 -8.75
N ASN A 23 0.37 11.68 -7.43
CA ASN A 23 0.61 12.96 -6.74
C ASN A 23 1.67 12.84 -5.63
N ASN A 24 2.92 12.57 -6.03
CA ASN A 24 4.05 12.55 -5.12
C ASN A 24 4.55 13.97 -4.81
N LYS A 25 5.06 14.16 -3.58
CA LYS A 25 5.58 15.44 -3.08
C LYS A 25 6.89 15.21 -2.34
N ASP A 26 7.64 16.28 -2.09
CA ASP A 26 8.87 16.17 -1.31
C ASP A 26 8.58 15.59 0.09
N GLY A 27 9.36 14.58 0.47
CA GLY A 27 9.19 13.81 1.70
C GLY A 27 7.93 12.94 1.80
N PHE A 28 7.05 12.91 0.79
CA PHE A 28 5.81 12.10 0.78
C PHE A 28 5.62 11.42 -0.58
N THR A 29 5.85 10.11 -0.60
CA THR A 29 5.78 9.32 -1.83
C THR A 29 4.89 8.11 -1.61
N SER A 30 4.03 7.86 -2.61
CA SER A 30 3.14 6.70 -2.67
C SER A 30 3.69 5.70 -3.69
N LEU A 31 3.74 4.41 -3.33
CA LEU A 31 4.15 3.33 -4.23
C LEU A 31 3.16 2.16 -4.16
N LEU A 32 3.14 1.35 -5.22
CA LEU A 32 2.46 0.06 -5.19
C LEU A 32 3.17 -0.87 -4.22
N ALA A 33 2.44 -1.49 -3.29
CA ALA A 33 3.00 -2.48 -2.39
C ALA A 33 3.32 -3.78 -3.15
N VAL A 34 4.60 -4.18 -3.10
CA VAL A 34 5.08 -5.40 -3.75
C VAL A 34 5.64 -6.39 -2.72
N VAL A 35 5.35 -7.68 -2.91
CA VAL A 35 5.89 -8.76 -2.08
C VAL A 35 7.39 -8.91 -2.35
N ALA A 36 7.76 -8.79 -3.62
CA ALA A 36 9.12 -8.76 -4.14
C ALA A 36 9.14 -7.91 -5.44
N PRO A 37 10.32 -7.48 -5.92
CA PRO A 37 10.41 -6.80 -7.21
C PRO A 37 9.70 -7.60 -8.32
N ASN A 38 8.90 -6.90 -9.13
CA ASN A 38 8.06 -7.49 -10.18
C ASN A 38 6.92 -8.42 -9.70
N LEU A 39 6.61 -8.44 -8.39
CA LEU A 39 5.54 -9.24 -7.81
C LEU A 39 4.63 -8.39 -6.88
N PRO A 40 3.69 -7.60 -7.44
CA PRO A 40 2.73 -6.83 -6.65
C PRO A 40 1.74 -7.74 -5.91
N CYS A 41 1.27 -7.32 -4.74
CA CYS A 41 0.17 -8.01 -4.06
C CYS A 41 -1.17 -7.71 -4.77
N LYS A 42 -2.15 -8.61 -4.58
CA LYS A 42 -3.55 -8.38 -4.92
C LYS A 42 -4.42 -8.54 -3.67
N PRO A 43 -5.42 -7.67 -3.43
CA PRO A 43 -5.81 -6.52 -4.24
C PRO A 43 -4.75 -5.43 -4.40
N ASP A 44 -4.87 -4.64 -5.48
CA ASP A 44 -3.91 -3.59 -5.81
C ASP A 44 -3.78 -2.63 -4.61
N THR A 45 -2.58 -2.52 -4.05
CA THR A 45 -2.38 -1.84 -2.77
C THR A 45 -1.42 -0.67 -2.96
N LEU A 46 -1.86 0.52 -2.56
CA LEU A 46 -1.05 1.72 -2.49
C LEU A 46 -0.53 1.89 -1.07
N LEU A 47 0.74 2.19 -0.92
CA LEU A 47 1.40 2.44 0.34
C LEU A 47 1.96 3.86 0.35
N PHE A 48 1.66 4.62 1.41
CA PHE A 48 2.10 6.01 1.55
C PHE A 48 2.55 6.31 2.98
N ASN A 49 3.56 7.17 3.11
CA ASN A 49 4.17 7.49 4.40
C ASN A 49 3.40 8.60 5.14
N LYS A 50 3.24 8.44 6.46
CA LYS A 50 2.66 9.47 7.35
C LYS A 50 3.70 10.42 7.93
N VAL A 51 4.93 9.94 8.10
CA VAL A 51 6.06 10.72 8.61
C VAL A 51 6.88 11.18 7.42
N THR A 52 7.21 12.48 7.38
CA THR A 52 8.06 13.06 6.34
C THR A 52 9.39 12.32 6.24
N MET A 53 9.68 11.77 5.06
CA MET A 53 10.96 11.13 4.78
C MET A 53 12.00 12.20 4.46
N LYS A 54 13.09 12.25 5.24
CA LYS A 54 14.17 13.25 5.11
C LYS A 54 15.46 12.69 4.52
N GLY A 55 15.52 11.37 4.28
CA GLY A 55 16.73 10.75 3.72
C GLY A 55 16.56 9.27 3.40
N ALA A 56 17.61 8.71 2.79
CA ALA A 56 17.61 7.35 2.23
C ALA A 56 17.31 6.27 3.27
N LYS A 57 17.75 6.42 4.52
CA LYS A 57 17.49 5.43 5.59
C LYS A 57 16.00 5.21 5.82
N GLN A 58 15.22 6.30 5.87
CA GLN A 58 13.77 6.22 6.06
C GLN A 58 13.07 5.67 4.81
N ALA A 59 13.56 6.01 3.61
CA ALA A 59 13.06 5.42 2.37
C ALA A 59 13.28 3.89 2.33
N VAL A 60 14.45 3.41 2.76
CA VAL A 60 14.73 1.97 2.86
C VAL A 60 13.84 1.29 3.90
N GLN A 61 13.57 1.93 5.04
CA GLN A 61 12.62 1.38 6.04
C GLN A 61 11.20 1.27 5.48
N MET A 62 10.72 2.32 4.78
CA MET A 62 9.39 2.35 4.20
C MET A 62 9.23 1.37 3.03
N PHE A 63 10.16 1.40 2.08
CA PHE A 63 10.08 0.65 0.83
C PHE A 63 10.87 -0.68 0.85
N GLY A 64 11.39 -1.08 2.00
CA GLY A 64 11.96 -2.40 2.25
C GLY A 64 11.05 -3.21 3.18
N PRO A 65 11.33 -3.27 4.49
CA PRO A 65 10.61 -4.13 5.43
C PRO A 65 9.14 -3.76 5.56
N ALA A 66 8.77 -2.47 5.61
CA ALA A 66 7.37 -2.08 5.77
C ALA A 66 6.55 -2.42 4.53
N GLN A 67 7.04 -2.12 3.32
CA GLN A 67 6.40 -2.53 2.06
C GLN A 67 6.20 -4.04 1.97
N ALA A 68 7.25 -4.83 2.24
CA ALA A 68 7.17 -6.28 2.17
C ALA A 68 6.19 -6.87 3.20
N ALA A 69 6.11 -6.27 4.39
CA ALA A 69 5.16 -6.68 5.43
C ALA A 69 3.72 -6.35 5.04
N VAL A 70 3.45 -5.15 4.53
CA VAL A 70 2.11 -4.76 4.06
C VAL A 70 1.67 -5.65 2.89
N ALA A 71 2.53 -5.86 1.90
CA ALA A 71 2.21 -6.69 0.75
C ALA A 71 1.91 -8.14 1.14
N ARG A 72 2.71 -8.73 2.05
CA ARG A 72 2.44 -10.07 2.59
C ARG A 72 1.12 -10.13 3.35
N ALA A 73 0.85 -9.17 4.23
CA ALA A 73 -0.40 -9.13 4.98
C ALA A 73 -1.63 -9.11 4.05
N VAL A 74 -1.55 -8.40 2.92
CA VAL A 74 -2.60 -8.40 1.90
C VAL A 74 -2.76 -9.79 1.25
N VAL A 75 -1.66 -10.41 0.82
CA VAL A 75 -1.69 -11.76 0.21
C VAL A 75 -2.22 -12.81 1.19
N ASP A 76 -1.76 -12.78 2.44
CA ASP A 76 -2.20 -13.70 3.50
C ASP A 76 -3.68 -13.49 3.83
N SER A 77 -4.18 -12.26 3.77
CA SER A 77 -5.60 -11.95 3.94
C SER A 77 -6.46 -12.54 2.82
N VAL A 78 -5.97 -12.55 1.58
CA VAL A 78 -6.65 -13.27 0.48
C VAL A 78 -6.57 -14.78 0.67
N SER A 79 -5.40 -15.30 1.04
CA SER A 79 -5.18 -16.74 1.22
C SER A 79 -6.02 -17.32 2.36
N SER A 80 -6.23 -16.55 3.44
CA SER A 80 -7.04 -16.95 4.60
C SER A 80 -8.54 -16.67 4.41
N GLY A 81 -8.93 -16.01 3.31
CA GLY A 81 -10.33 -15.68 3.02
C GLY A 81 -10.88 -14.45 3.76
N VAL A 82 -10.06 -13.73 4.53
CA VAL A 82 -10.42 -12.42 5.11
C VAL A 82 -10.80 -11.43 4.00
N ILE A 83 -10.03 -11.43 2.92
CA ILE A 83 -10.40 -10.81 1.65
C ILE A 83 -10.90 -11.93 0.73
N PRO A 84 -12.16 -11.90 0.27
CA PRO A 84 -12.67 -12.89 -0.66
C PRO A 84 -11.83 -12.94 -1.95
N LYS A 85 -11.42 -14.14 -2.36
CA LYS A 85 -10.51 -14.34 -3.50
C LYS A 85 -11.09 -13.81 -4.81
N ASP A 86 -12.41 -13.86 -4.98
CA ASP A 86 -13.11 -13.31 -6.14
C ASP A 86 -13.05 -11.78 -6.21
N LYS A 87 -12.84 -11.10 -5.06
CA LYS A 87 -12.68 -9.63 -5.00
C LYS A 87 -11.25 -9.15 -5.17
N ALA A 88 -10.27 -10.06 -5.20
CA ALA A 88 -8.86 -9.70 -5.27
C ALA A 88 -8.51 -8.82 -6.50
N ASN A 89 -9.24 -8.96 -7.60
CA ASN A 89 -9.02 -8.15 -8.80
C ASN A 89 -9.89 -6.89 -8.88
N ASP A 90 -10.92 -6.78 -8.06
CA ASP A 90 -11.91 -5.70 -8.11
C ASP A 90 -11.71 -4.65 -7.04
N TYR A 91 -10.96 -4.98 -5.99
CA TYR A 91 -10.66 -4.07 -4.89
C TYR A 91 -9.31 -3.38 -5.05
N VAL A 92 -9.20 -2.25 -4.35
CA VAL A 92 -7.94 -1.56 -4.06
C VAL A 92 -7.83 -1.35 -2.56
N ILE A 93 -6.59 -1.22 -2.09
CA ILE A 93 -6.26 -0.93 -0.70
C ILE A 93 -5.35 0.30 -0.67
N LEU A 94 -5.59 1.22 0.25
CA LEU A 94 -4.73 2.36 0.54
C LEU A 94 -4.22 2.22 1.97
N VAL A 95 -2.90 2.21 2.15
CA VAL A 95 -2.24 1.92 3.42
C VAL A 95 -1.33 3.07 3.81
N GLY A 96 -1.76 3.83 4.81
CA GLY A 96 -0.95 4.86 5.44
C GLY A 96 -0.07 4.25 6.52
N VAL A 97 1.25 4.33 6.34
CA VAL A 97 2.24 3.71 7.24
C VAL A 97 2.94 4.76 8.08
N PHE A 98 2.89 4.59 9.40
CA PHE A 98 3.69 5.34 10.36
C PHE A 98 4.91 4.53 10.77
N ILE A 99 6.10 5.09 10.52
CA ILE A 99 7.39 4.63 11.04
C ILE A 99 8.01 5.84 11.74
N HIS A 100 8.37 5.69 13.01
CA HIS A 100 9.09 6.74 13.74
C HIS A 100 10.47 7.00 13.10
N TRP A 101 11.03 8.19 13.31
CA TRP A 101 12.32 8.59 12.74
C TRP A 101 13.48 7.70 13.22
#